data_AF-A0AAU2JCU4-F1
#
_entry.id   AF-A0AAU2JCU4-F1
#
_cell.length_a   1.000
_cell.length_b   1.000
_cell.length_c   1.000
_cell.angle_alpha   90.00
_cell.angle_beta   90.00
_cell.angle_gamma   90.00
#
_symmetry.space_group_name_H-M   'P 1'
#
loop_
_entity.id
_entity.type
_entity.pdbx_description
1 polymer ?
#
loop_
_entity_poly.entity_id
_entity_poly.type
_entity_poly.pdbx_seq_one_letter_code
_entity_poly.pdbx_strand_id
1 'polypeptide(L)'
;MCDNYSPHLTAKRCRRVADGAEANSVEIAYTPTDRSWLNRVEAQFTALRYLALDNADQPSHKAQGSRIRRYITWRNEHASDERLREVVSRAIVA
;
A
#
# COMPACT_ATOMS: atom_id res chain seq x y z
N MET A 1 4.99 10.20 -3.00
CA MET A 1 5.24 10.14 -1.54
C MET A 1 5.68 8.73 -1.19
N CYS A 2 6.80 8.56 -0.51
CA CYS A 2 7.28 7.26 -0.02
C CYS A 2 8.14 7.42 1.25
N ASP A 3 8.51 6.31 1.87
CA ASP A 3 9.49 6.32 2.96
C ASP A 3 10.91 6.70 2.47
N ASN A 4 11.79 6.96 3.44
CA ASN A 4 13.19 7.27 3.19
C ASN A 4 14.10 6.02 3.17
N TYR A 5 13.56 4.84 2.82
CA TYR A 5 14.36 3.62 2.69
C TYR A 5 15.48 3.81 1.65
N SER A 6 16.67 3.25 1.90
CA SER A 6 17.87 3.54 1.11
C SER A 6 17.73 3.32 -0.41
N PRO A 7 16.94 2.36 -0.92
CA PRO A 7 16.68 2.24 -2.36
C PRO A 7 15.83 3.38 -2.94
N HIS A 8 15.04 4.11 -2.14
CA HIS A 8 14.32 5.31 -2.58
C HIS A 8 15.21 6.55 -2.59
N LEU A 9 16.24 6.60 -1.74
CA LEU A 9 17.21 7.71 -1.61
C LEU A 9 18.35 7.63 -2.64
N THR A 10 18.04 7.06 -3.79
CA THR A 10 18.95 6.67 -4.86
C THR A 10 19.38 7.89 -5.69
N ALA A 11 20.03 8.86 -5.05
CA ALA A 11 20.48 10.11 -5.69
C ALA A 11 22.00 10.17 -5.94
N LYS A 12 22.82 9.32 -5.28
CA LYS A 12 24.30 9.36 -5.38
C LYS A 12 24.97 8.05 -5.79
N ARG A 13 24.60 6.89 -5.22
CA ARG A 13 25.29 5.60 -5.45
C ARG A 13 24.63 4.71 -6.50
N CYS A 14 23.30 4.72 -6.53
CA CYS A 14 22.49 4.14 -7.59
C CYS A 14 21.48 5.22 -7.95
N ARG A 15 21.30 5.48 -9.25
CA ARG A 15 20.50 6.59 -9.77
C ARG A 15 19.17 6.14 -10.39
N ARG A 16 18.95 4.83 -10.50
CA ARG A 16 17.81 4.23 -11.22
C ARG A 16 16.45 4.81 -10.84
N VAL A 17 16.22 5.08 -9.55
CA VAL A 17 14.94 5.66 -9.09
C VAL A 17 14.84 7.15 -9.44
N ALA A 18 15.94 7.90 -9.29
CA ALA A 18 15.99 9.31 -9.65
C ALA A 18 15.83 9.52 -11.18
N ASP A 19 16.55 8.74 -11.99
CA ASP A 19 16.50 8.83 -13.44
C ASP A 19 15.10 8.42 -13.95
N GLY A 20 14.49 7.41 -13.33
CA GLY A 20 13.10 7.03 -13.62
C GLY A 20 12.10 8.12 -13.26
N ALA A 21 12.29 8.81 -12.12
CA ALA A 21 11.44 9.92 -11.72
C ALA A 21 11.56 11.10 -12.70
N GLU A 22 12.78 11.46 -13.10
CA GLU A 22 13.05 12.51 -14.08
C GLU A 22 12.43 12.19 -15.46
N ALA A 23 12.66 10.97 -15.97
CA ALA A 23 12.10 10.54 -17.26
C ALA A 23 10.55 10.54 -17.29
N ASN A 24 9.89 10.47 -16.12
CA ASN A 24 8.44 10.46 -16.01
C ASN A 24 7.86 11.79 -15.45
N SER A 25 8.68 12.84 -15.27
CA SER A 25 8.24 14.11 -14.67
C SER A 25 7.58 13.95 -13.29
N VAL A 26 8.14 13.06 -12.46
CA VAL A 26 7.67 12.76 -11.10
C VAL A 26 8.63 13.33 -10.06
N GLU A 27 8.08 14.00 -9.04
CA GLU A 27 8.81 14.39 -7.84
C GLU A 27 8.60 13.37 -6.71
N ILE A 28 9.69 12.99 -6.03
CA ILE A 28 9.63 12.07 -4.89
C ILE A 28 9.61 12.88 -3.58
N ALA A 29 8.44 12.93 -2.95
CA ALA A 29 8.28 13.44 -1.59
C ALA A 29 8.57 12.35 -0.55
N TYR A 30 9.65 12.50 0.22
CA TYR A 30 10.01 11.55 1.28
C TYR A 30 9.31 11.87 2.60
N THR A 31 8.91 10.83 3.32
CA THR A 31 8.46 10.96 4.72
C THR A 31 9.67 11.01 5.68
N PRO A 32 9.56 11.70 6.84
CA PRO A 32 10.62 11.70 7.84
C PRO A 32 10.91 10.30 8.40
N THR A 33 12.10 10.14 8.98
CA THR A 33 12.53 8.90 9.63
C THR A 33 11.57 8.49 10.76
N ASP A 34 11.25 7.20 10.81
CA ASP A 34 10.33 6.60 11.80
C ASP A 34 8.94 7.29 11.83
N ARG A 35 8.45 7.72 10.68
CA ARG A 35 7.10 8.30 10.51
C ARG A 35 6.29 7.55 9.47
N SER A 36 6.27 6.23 9.64
CA SER A 36 5.58 5.28 8.77
C SER A 36 4.08 5.65 8.59
N TRP A 37 3.43 6.14 9.65
CA TRP A 37 2.04 6.63 9.63
C TRP A 37 1.77 7.82 8.68
N LEU A 38 2.80 8.56 8.24
CA LEU A 38 2.66 9.59 7.20
C LEU A 38 2.63 8.99 5.78
N ASN A 39 3.10 7.77 5.61
CA ASN A 39 3.05 7.05 4.35
C ASN A 39 1.64 6.49 4.13
N ARG A 40 0.87 7.13 3.22
CA ARG A 40 -0.55 6.81 3.00
C ARG A 40 -0.83 5.35 2.64
N VAL A 41 0.14 4.63 2.06
CA VAL A 41 -0.03 3.22 1.70
C VAL A 41 -0.11 2.32 2.93
N GLU A 42 0.51 2.71 4.05
CA GLU A 42 0.59 1.85 5.24
C GLU A 42 -0.77 1.63 5.89
N ALA A 43 -1.63 2.65 5.89
CA ALA A 43 -3.00 2.53 6.38
C ALA A 43 -3.83 1.46 5.63
N GLN A 44 -3.39 1.07 4.42
CA GLN A 44 -4.05 0.05 3.61
C GLN A 44 -3.58 -1.38 3.96
N PHE A 45 -2.43 -1.54 4.62
CA PHE A 45 -1.85 -2.86 4.85
C PHE A 45 -2.57 -3.68 5.91
N THR A 46 -3.23 -3.06 6.89
CA THR A 46 -3.97 -3.79 7.93
C THR A 46 -5.07 -4.66 7.33
N ALA A 47 -5.96 -4.09 6.53
CA ALA A 47 -7.05 -4.83 5.91
C ALA A 47 -6.55 -5.85 4.86
N LEU A 48 -5.54 -5.47 4.07
CA LEU A 48 -4.87 -6.38 3.13
C LEU A 48 -4.30 -7.61 3.85
N ARG A 49 -3.64 -7.41 4.99
CA ARG A 49 -3.06 -8.47 5.80
C ARG A 49 -4.15 -9.45 6.25
N TYR A 50 -5.20 -8.96 6.88
CA TYR A 50 -6.28 -9.84 7.36
C TYR A 50 -6.99 -10.62 6.24
N LEU A 51 -7.22 -9.98 5.09
CA LEU A 51 -8.09 -10.56 4.05
C LEU A 51 -7.34 -11.36 2.97
N ALA A 52 -6.04 -11.11 2.81
CA ALA A 52 -5.25 -11.73 1.75
C ALA A 52 -4.00 -12.47 2.22
N LEU A 53 -3.53 -12.27 3.47
CA LEU A 53 -2.26 -12.82 3.95
C LEU A 53 -2.40 -13.68 5.22
N ASP A 54 -3.19 -13.26 6.21
CA ASP A 54 -3.32 -13.96 7.48
C ASP A 54 -3.95 -15.34 7.31
N ASN A 55 -3.47 -16.31 8.10
CA ASN A 55 -4.01 -17.67 8.23
C ASN A 55 -4.18 -18.44 6.91
N ALA A 56 -3.44 -18.08 5.86
CA ALA A 56 -3.63 -18.66 4.54
C ALA A 56 -2.32 -19.26 4.00
N ASP A 57 -2.21 -20.58 4.09
CA ASP A 57 -1.10 -21.32 3.45
C ASP A 57 -1.32 -21.38 1.93
N GLN A 58 -0.61 -20.53 1.19
CA GLN A 58 -0.73 -20.48 -0.27
C GLN A 58 0.23 -21.48 -0.91
N PRO A 59 -0.23 -22.28 -1.87
CA PRO A 59 0.61 -23.28 -2.52
C PRO A 59 1.70 -22.67 -3.44
N SER A 60 1.66 -21.35 -3.68
CA SER A 60 2.68 -20.64 -4.45
C SER A 60 2.60 -19.11 -4.28
N HIS A 61 3.69 -18.41 -4.62
CA HIS A 61 3.71 -16.95 -4.74
C HIS A 61 2.68 -16.42 -5.76
N LYS A 62 2.40 -17.18 -6.83
CA LYS A 62 1.36 -16.81 -7.81
C LYS A 62 -0.04 -16.83 -7.17
N ALA A 63 -0.33 -17.85 -6.37
CA ALA A 63 -1.60 -17.95 -5.64
C ALA A 63 -1.76 -16.81 -4.63
N GLN A 64 -0.71 -16.50 -3.86
CA GLN A 64 -0.69 -15.36 -2.94
C GLN A 64 -0.90 -14.03 -3.67
N GLY A 65 -0.17 -13.81 -4.76
CA GLY A 65 -0.33 -12.63 -5.60
C GLY A 65 -1.74 -12.50 -6.19
N SER A 66 -2.40 -13.60 -6.53
CA SER A 66 -3.78 -13.59 -7.01
C SER A 66 -4.75 -13.14 -5.92
N ARG A 67 -4.59 -13.60 -4.68
CA ARG A 67 -5.41 -13.18 -3.53
C ARG A 67 -5.25 -11.68 -3.22
N ILE A 68 -4.01 -11.18 -3.21
CA ILE A 68 -3.72 -9.74 -3.04
C ILE A 68 -4.45 -8.92 -4.12
N ARG A 69 -4.33 -9.31 -5.40
CA ARG A 69 -4.99 -8.61 -6.50
C ARG A 69 -6.50 -8.65 -6.39
N ARG A 70 -7.09 -9.81 -6.06
CA ARG A 70 -8.54 -9.96 -5.86
C ARG A 70 -9.04 -9.04 -4.75
N TYR A 71 -8.33 -8.96 -3.63
CA TYR A 71 -8.67 -8.02 -2.56
C TYR A 71 -8.59 -6.56 -3.01
N ILE A 72 -7.52 -6.16 -3.72
CA ILE A 72 -7.37 -4.78 -4.21
C ILE A 72 -8.49 -4.42 -5.20
N THR A 73 -8.82 -5.31 -6.14
CA THR A 73 -9.93 -5.14 -7.09
C THR A 73 -11.24 -4.95 -6.34
N TRP A 74 -11.57 -5.87 -5.43
CA TRP A 74 -12.79 -5.79 -4.63
C TRP A 74 -12.86 -4.48 -3.83
N ARG A 75 -11.78 -4.12 -3.13
CA ARG A 75 -11.71 -2.88 -2.32
C ARG A 75 -11.95 -1.65 -3.19
N ASN A 76 -11.40 -1.61 -4.40
CA ASN A 76 -11.55 -0.48 -5.31
C ASN A 76 -12.97 -0.39 -5.89
N GLU A 77 -13.57 -1.52 -6.25
CA GLU A 77 -14.96 -1.59 -6.72
C GLU A 77 -15.96 -1.16 -5.63
N HIS A 78 -15.66 -1.45 -4.36
CA HIS A 78 -16.55 -1.20 -3.22
C HIS A 78 -16.16 0.06 -2.42
N ALA A 79 -15.30 0.94 -2.95
CA ALA A 79 -14.85 2.15 -2.24
C ALA A 79 -15.98 3.15 -1.92
N SER A 80 -17.13 3.00 -2.59
CA SER A 80 -18.32 3.83 -2.41
C SER A 80 -19.55 3.06 -1.92
N ASP A 81 -19.39 1.80 -1.52
CA ASP A 81 -20.48 0.98 -1.00
C ASP A 81 -21.03 1.59 0.31
N GLU A 82 -22.29 2.01 0.27
CA GLU A 82 -22.97 2.69 1.37
C GLU A 82 -23.13 1.79 2.60
N ARG A 83 -23.47 0.51 2.38
CA ARG A 83 -23.62 -0.46 3.46
C ARG A 83 -22.30 -0.72 4.17
N LEU A 84 -21.20 -0.83 3.43
CA LEU A 84 -19.86 -0.99 4.04
C LEU A 84 -19.48 0.26 4.83
N ARG A 85 -19.77 1.46 4.32
CA ARG A 85 -19.52 2.71 5.04
C ARG A 85 -20.30 2.79 6.36
N GLU A 86 -21.56 2.37 6.36
CA GLU A 86 -22.37 2.29 7.58
C GLU A 86 -21.77 1.33 8.61
N VAL A 87 -21.36 0.13 8.20
CA VAL A 87 -20.74 -0.84 9.11
C VAL A 87 -19.44 -0.28 9.71
N VAL A 88 -18.58 0.32 8.89
CA VAL A 88 -17.34 0.94 9.35
C VAL A 88 -17.62 2.10 10.31
N SER A 89 -18.58 2.96 9.98
CA SER A 89 -18.96 4.08 10.84
C SER A 89 -19.46 3.62 12.21
N ARG A 90 -20.26 2.55 12.27
CA ARG A 90 -20.74 1.97 13.54
C ARG A 90 -19.60 1.39 14.36
N ALA A 91 -18.63 0.74 13.73
CA ALA A 91 -17.48 0.15 14.40
C ALA A 91 -16.50 1.19 14.97
N ILE A 92 -16.46 2.41 14.42
CA ILE A 92 -15.59 3.51 14.90
C ILE A 92 -16.19 4.24 16.11
N VAL A 93 -17.52 4.22 16.26
CA VAL A 93 -18.24 4.95 17.33
C VAL A 93 -18.40 4.11 18.61
N ALA A 94 -18.18 2.79 18.54
CA ALA A 94 -18.21 1.85 19.66
C ALA A 94 -16.84 1.73 20.34
#